data_AF-A0A177EN96-F1
#
_entry.id   AF-A0A177EN96-F1
#
_cell.length_a   1.000
_cell.length_b   1.000
_cell.length_c   1.000
_cell.angle_alpha   90.00
_cell.angle_beta   90.00
_cell.angle_gamma   90.00
#
_symmetry.space_group_name_H-M   'P 1'
#
loop_
_entity.id
_entity.type
_entity.pdbx_description
1 polymer ?
#
loop_
_entity_poly.entity_id
_entity_poly.type
_entity_poly.pdbx_seq_one_letter_code
_entity_poly.pdbx_strand_id
1 'polypeptide(L)'
;EYLPGESWLFDIFGSIILCFEAKDKKENIKLDILPKYSKFSLVSEFSAFSDDAKNELVRMQRQYNPAKNYIERIVWNYLNNSISRHNKNLPAQNYSEIVEMVDKMKTLPNYIFLCGRIDSLCYKMSIINYCLTHNTIYKLSESSQILRITSNIIGSIRLDNPRERKMILLAPFICNSNHTEYYPKIEYNTYSLPISELRVSDMINVLDILIHISESEGSFQKSFRDILEHAICHMRLFSIFRSYKSFEIMCVRLVKKYKPAALLWTLRYIKSSKVNRNNVLNEICFLWLSYACINTPYNLEVISHLYKNIDPLKITDMYIEYIANRKGMNFNRILMVLEEGKGWLCLEANAESMAKYERMKNHFKNCDMYAAPGSSLTNPIII
;
A
#
# COMPACT_ATOMS: atom_id res chain seq x y z
N GLU A 1 -29.66 36.95 -20.51
CA GLU A 1 -28.96 37.88 -21.40
C GLU A 1 -27.47 37.60 -21.30
N TYR A 2 -26.85 37.16 -22.39
CA TYR A 2 -25.41 36.87 -22.46
C TYR A 2 -24.79 37.90 -23.41
N LEU A 3 -23.85 38.71 -22.89
CA LEU A 3 -23.10 39.68 -23.66
C LEU A 3 -21.94 38.98 -24.39
N PRO A 4 -21.72 39.25 -25.70
CA PRO A 4 -20.66 38.63 -26.48
C PRO A 4 -19.38 39.49 -26.45
N GLY A 5 -18.25 38.87 -26.11
CA GLY A 5 -16.93 39.44 -26.26
C GLY A 5 -15.89 38.34 -26.32
N GLU A 6 -14.93 38.49 -27.24
CA GLU A 6 -13.78 37.61 -27.52
C GLU A 6 -14.06 36.42 -28.46
N SER A 7 -13.15 36.22 -29.42
CA SER A 7 -13.22 35.21 -30.47
C SER A 7 -13.44 33.81 -29.90
N TRP A 8 -14.62 33.26 -30.13
CA TRP A 8 -14.95 31.89 -29.73
C TRP A 8 -14.11 30.94 -30.57
N LEU A 9 -12.98 30.48 -30.03
CA LEU A 9 -12.46 29.16 -30.37
C LEU A 9 -13.54 28.19 -29.87
N PHE A 10 -14.38 27.72 -30.78
CA PHE A 10 -15.33 26.67 -30.47
C PHE A 10 -14.55 25.42 -30.09
N ASP A 11 -14.55 25.09 -28.80
CA ASP A 11 -14.05 23.80 -28.36
C ASP A 11 -15.02 22.71 -28.85
N ILE A 12 -14.50 21.79 -29.67
CA ILE A 12 -15.27 20.66 -30.19
C ILE A 12 -15.29 19.57 -29.11
N PHE A 13 -16.45 19.37 -28.49
CA PHE A 13 -16.71 18.24 -27.60
C PHE A 13 -17.68 17.26 -28.25
N GLY A 14 -17.42 15.97 -28.10
CA GLY A 14 -18.27 14.94 -28.69
C GLY A 14 -17.53 13.64 -28.94
N SER A 15 -18.12 12.79 -29.78
CA SER A 15 -17.54 11.51 -30.12
C SER A 15 -17.45 11.37 -31.64
N ILE A 16 -16.26 11.03 -32.14
CA ILE A 16 -16.08 10.57 -33.52
C ILE A 16 -16.10 9.04 -33.48
N ILE A 17 -17.04 8.43 -34.20
CA ILE A 17 -17.16 6.98 -34.31
C ILE A 17 -16.74 6.57 -35.71
N LEU A 18 -15.63 5.84 -35.80
CA LEU A 18 -15.15 5.22 -37.03
C LEU A 18 -15.66 3.79 -37.06
N CYS A 19 -16.68 3.56 -37.89
CA CYS A 19 -17.22 2.23 -38.15
C CYS A 19 -16.42 1.57 -39.29
N PHE A 20 -16.00 0.33 -39.11
CA PHE A 20 -15.32 -0.45 -40.15
C PHE A 20 -15.83 -1.90 -40.12
N GLU A 21 -15.63 -2.62 -41.22
CA GLU A 21 -16.02 -4.02 -41.33
C GLU A 21 -14.78 -4.85 -41.66
N ALA A 22 -14.54 -5.89 -40.86
CA ALA A 22 -13.42 -6.81 -41.08
C ALA A 22 -13.91 -8.24 -40.87
N LYS A 23 -13.76 -9.10 -41.89
CA LYS A 23 -14.21 -10.50 -41.87
C LYS A 23 -15.68 -10.65 -41.46
N ASP A 24 -16.56 -9.91 -42.15
CA ASP A 24 -18.01 -9.93 -41.95
C ASP A 24 -18.48 -9.52 -40.53
N LYS A 25 -17.63 -8.77 -39.81
CA LYS A 25 -17.97 -8.19 -38.50
C LYS A 25 -17.87 -6.67 -38.57
N LYS A 26 -18.95 -6.00 -38.16
CA LYS A 26 -19.00 -4.54 -38.00
C LYS A 26 -18.40 -4.13 -36.67
N GLU A 27 -17.46 -3.21 -36.73
CA GLU A 27 -16.61 -2.77 -35.65
C GLU A 27 -16.62 -1.25 -35.55
N ASN A 28 -16.45 -0.70 -34.34
CA ASN A 28 -16.39 0.75 -34.17
C ASN A 28 -15.22 1.15 -33.27
N ILE A 29 -14.41 2.11 -33.73
CA ILE A 29 -13.47 2.88 -32.90
C ILE A 29 -14.13 4.20 -32.55
N LYS A 30 -14.23 4.51 -31.25
CA LYS A 30 -14.78 5.76 -30.74
C LYS A 30 -13.67 6.63 -30.17
N LEU A 31 -13.49 7.81 -30.75
CA LEU A 31 -12.71 8.91 -30.18
C LEU A 31 -13.65 9.84 -29.43
N ASP A 32 -13.59 9.83 -28.11
CA ASP A 32 -14.26 10.80 -27.25
C ASP A 32 -13.37 12.02 -27.07
N ILE A 33 -13.83 13.20 -27.47
CA ILE A 33 -13.17 14.49 -27.25
C ILE A 33 -13.88 15.17 -26.07
N LEU A 34 -13.23 15.17 -24.92
CA LEU A 34 -13.75 15.72 -23.67
C LEU A 34 -12.98 16.99 -23.29
N PRO A 35 -13.55 17.87 -22.44
CA PRO A 35 -12.93 19.16 -22.07
C PRO A 35 -11.50 19.10 -21.52
N LYS A 36 -11.05 17.94 -21.03
CA LYS A 36 -9.73 17.79 -20.40
C LYS A 36 -8.83 16.75 -21.08
N TYR A 37 -9.38 15.85 -21.88
CA TYR A 37 -8.63 14.79 -22.54
C TYR A 37 -9.43 14.19 -23.69
N SER A 38 -8.75 13.51 -24.60
CA SER A 38 -9.38 12.67 -25.61
C SER A 38 -9.12 11.20 -25.34
N LYS A 39 -10.09 10.33 -25.63
CA LYS A 39 -9.99 8.89 -25.40
C LYS A 39 -10.36 8.12 -26.66
N PHE A 40 -9.46 7.25 -27.11
CA PHE A 40 -9.81 6.18 -28.04
C PHE A 40 -10.34 4.96 -27.29
N SER A 41 -11.47 4.42 -27.74
CA SER A 41 -12.05 3.19 -27.25
C SER A 41 -12.49 2.31 -28.41
N LEU A 42 -12.21 1.01 -28.33
CA LEU A 42 -12.94 0.05 -29.14
C LEU A 42 -14.33 -0.13 -28.52
N VAL A 43 -15.38 -0.08 -29.35
CA VAL A 43 -16.77 -0.22 -28.90
C VAL A 43 -17.20 -1.69 -28.89
N SER A 44 -16.42 -2.60 -29.49
CA SER A 44 -16.74 -4.03 -29.59
C SER A 44 -16.06 -4.91 -28.54
N GLU A 45 -16.66 -6.08 -28.30
CA GLU A 45 -16.20 -7.15 -27.42
C GLU A 45 -15.05 -8.00 -28.01
N PHE A 46 -14.28 -7.48 -28.97
CA PHE A 46 -13.07 -8.17 -29.47
C PHE A 46 -11.98 -8.20 -28.39
N SER A 47 -12.15 -9.09 -27.42
CA SER A 47 -11.13 -9.50 -26.46
C SER A 47 -10.23 -10.60 -27.02
N ALA A 48 -10.60 -11.21 -28.15
CA ALA A 48 -9.79 -12.17 -28.86
C ALA A 48 -8.87 -11.45 -29.86
N PHE A 49 -7.65 -11.12 -29.42
CA PHE A 49 -6.56 -10.82 -30.35
C PHE A 49 -6.44 -11.98 -31.36
N SER A 50 -6.75 -11.75 -32.63
CA SER A 50 -6.59 -12.77 -33.68
C SER A 50 -5.11 -13.03 -33.94
N ASP A 51 -4.78 -14.25 -34.41
CA ASP A 51 -3.42 -14.58 -34.85
C ASP A 51 -2.91 -13.62 -35.94
N ASP A 52 -3.80 -13.06 -36.76
CA ASP A 52 -3.47 -12.04 -37.76
C ASP A 52 -2.97 -10.74 -37.12
N ALA A 53 -3.64 -10.26 -36.05
CA ALA A 53 -3.20 -9.07 -35.33
C ALA A 53 -1.83 -9.30 -34.67
N LYS A 54 -1.58 -10.51 -34.16
CA LYS A 54 -0.27 -10.89 -33.63
C LYS A 54 0.80 -10.89 -34.71
N ASN A 55 0.52 -11.50 -35.86
CA ASN A 55 1.44 -11.58 -36.99
C ASN A 55 1.79 -10.18 -37.52
N GLU A 56 0.81 -9.28 -37.56
CA GLU A 56 1.03 -7.89 -37.94
C GLU A 56 1.91 -7.14 -36.94
N LEU A 57 1.67 -7.31 -35.63
CA LEU A 57 2.54 -6.75 -34.59
C LEU A 57 3.98 -7.26 -34.70
N VAL A 58 4.19 -8.55 -34.98
CA VAL A 58 5.52 -9.14 -35.19
C VAL A 58 6.17 -8.59 -36.47
N ARG A 59 5.39 -8.36 -37.53
CA ARG A 59 5.87 -7.72 -38.76
C ARG A 59 6.36 -6.30 -38.48
N MET A 60 5.56 -5.50 -37.78
CA MET A 60 5.95 -4.15 -37.36
C MET A 60 7.20 -4.19 -36.46
N GLN A 61 7.26 -5.10 -35.49
CA GLN A 61 8.40 -5.24 -34.58
C GLN A 61 9.71 -5.45 -35.35
N ARG A 62 9.69 -6.26 -36.42
CA ARG A 62 10.86 -6.48 -37.29
C ARG A 62 11.28 -5.22 -38.05
N GLN A 63 10.33 -4.38 -38.48
CA GLN A 63 10.65 -3.11 -39.16
C GLN A 63 11.37 -2.12 -38.24
N TYR A 64 11.00 -2.10 -36.96
CA TYR A 64 11.64 -1.27 -35.95
C TYR A 64 12.87 -1.92 -35.30
N ASN A 65 13.36 -3.05 -35.81
CA ASN A 65 14.61 -3.68 -35.40
C ASN A 65 15.67 -3.55 -36.51
N PRO A 66 16.80 -2.82 -36.33
CA PRO A 66 17.35 -2.27 -35.09
C PRO A 66 16.94 -0.81 -34.87
N ALA A 67 16.18 -0.53 -33.80
CA ALA A 67 15.73 0.84 -33.47
C ALA A 67 16.93 1.80 -33.31
N LYS A 68 17.04 2.78 -34.22
CA LYS A 68 18.21 3.68 -34.35
C LYS A 68 18.06 4.97 -33.56
N ASN A 69 16.83 5.40 -33.30
CA ASN A 69 16.55 6.62 -32.54
C ASN A 69 15.55 6.39 -31.39
N TYR A 70 15.37 7.42 -30.57
CA TYR A 70 14.53 7.35 -29.38
C TYR A 70 13.06 7.01 -29.69
N ILE A 71 12.50 7.57 -30.75
CA ILE A 71 11.11 7.32 -31.15
C ILE A 71 10.94 5.89 -31.64
N GLU A 72 11.85 5.40 -32.49
CA GLU A 72 11.87 4.01 -32.94
C GLU A 72 12.00 3.04 -31.76
N ARG A 73 12.79 3.38 -30.74
CA ARG A 73 12.90 2.58 -29.50
C ARG A 73 11.60 2.54 -28.71
N ILE A 74 10.88 3.66 -28.59
CA ILE A 74 9.55 3.67 -27.98
C ILE A 74 8.62 2.74 -28.76
N VAL A 75 8.53 2.90 -30.07
CA VAL A 75 7.64 2.10 -30.92
C VAL A 75 7.99 0.61 -30.80
N TRP A 76 9.28 0.26 -30.88
CA TRP A 76 9.76 -1.10 -30.70
C TRP A 76 9.39 -1.68 -29.33
N ASN A 77 9.59 -0.93 -28.24
CA ASN A 77 9.20 -1.37 -26.89
C ASN A 77 7.69 -1.55 -26.73
N TYR A 78 6.88 -0.69 -27.33
CA TYR A 78 5.42 -0.83 -27.31
C TYR A 78 4.96 -2.08 -28.07
N LEU A 79 5.58 -2.38 -29.21
CA LEU A 79 5.32 -3.59 -30.00
C LEU A 79 5.69 -4.85 -29.21
N ASN A 80 6.89 -4.89 -28.63
CA ASN A 80 7.34 -6.00 -27.78
C ASN A 80 6.37 -6.28 -26.63
N ASN A 81 5.99 -5.24 -25.89
CA ASN A 81 5.08 -5.37 -24.75
C ASN A 81 3.69 -5.87 -25.17
N SER A 82 3.20 -5.42 -26.33
CA SER A 82 1.91 -5.86 -26.88
C SER A 82 1.95 -7.34 -27.28
N ILE A 83 3.05 -7.80 -27.90
CA ILE A 83 3.27 -9.20 -28.27
C ILE A 83 3.39 -10.09 -27.02
N SER A 84 4.15 -9.67 -26.01
CA SER A 84 4.32 -10.42 -24.75
C SER A 84 2.99 -10.62 -24.01
N ARG A 85 2.15 -9.58 -23.92
CA ARG A 85 0.81 -9.70 -23.31
C ARG A 85 -0.10 -10.64 -24.07
N HIS A 86 -0.03 -10.66 -25.40
CA HIS A 86 -0.77 -11.63 -26.19
C HIS A 86 -0.37 -13.07 -25.85
N ASN A 87 0.90 -13.32 -25.57
CA ASN A 87 1.38 -14.61 -25.08
C ASN A 87 1.01 -14.89 -23.59
N LYS A 88 0.13 -14.07 -22.98
CA LYS A 88 -0.24 -14.07 -21.56
C LYS A 88 0.95 -13.88 -20.59
N ASN A 89 2.11 -13.50 -21.12
CA ASN A 89 3.20 -12.98 -20.33
C ASN A 89 2.85 -11.53 -20.02
N LEU A 90 2.06 -11.31 -18.97
CA LEU A 90 1.96 -9.98 -18.39
C LEU A 90 3.40 -9.54 -18.07
N PRO A 91 3.89 -8.39 -18.59
CA PRO A 91 5.13 -7.85 -18.07
C PRO A 91 4.95 -7.75 -16.56
N ALA A 92 5.82 -8.46 -15.84
CA ALA A 92 5.70 -8.59 -14.41
C ALA A 92 5.64 -7.18 -13.87
N GLN A 93 4.60 -6.88 -13.08
CA GLN A 93 4.46 -5.62 -12.35
C GLN A 93 5.48 -5.62 -11.21
N ASN A 94 6.76 -5.81 -11.56
CA ASN A 94 7.80 -6.07 -10.62
C ASN A 94 8.24 -4.72 -10.06
N TYR A 95 8.18 -4.62 -8.75
CA TYR A 95 8.55 -3.42 -8.02
C TYR A 95 9.95 -2.90 -8.43
N SER A 96 10.90 -3.80 -8.68
CA SER A 96 12.25 -3.44 -9.14
C SER A 96 12.27 -2.66 -10.46
N GLU A 97 11.36 -2.96 -11.38
CA GLU A 97 11.28 -2.27 -12.67
C GLU A 97 10.74 -0.84 -12.50
N ILE A 98 9.82 -0.64 -11.55
CA ILE A 98 9.28 0.70 -11.22
C ILE A 98 10.36 1.55 -10.54
N VAL A 99 11.11 0.96 -9.62
CA VAL A 99 12.27 1.59 -8.98
C VAL A 99 13.27 2.05 -10.04
N GLU A 100 13.72 1.13 -10.90
CA GLU A 100 14.70 1.42 -11.94
C GLU A 100 14.19 2.49 -12.93
N MET A 101 12.91 2.40 -13.32
CA MET A 101 12.27 3.37 -14.19
C MET A 101 12.31 4.77 -13.58
N VAL A 102 11.89 4.92 -12.32
CA VAL A 102 11.81 6.23 -11.66
C VAL A 102 13.20 6.79 -11.37
N ASP A 103 14.18 5.96 -11.06
CA ASP A 103 15.57 6.40 -10.93
C ASP A 103 16.15 6.88 -12.26
N LYS A 104 15.91 6.15 -13.36
CA LYS A 104 16.35 6.60 -14.69
C LYS A 104 15.63 7.86 -15.15
N MET A 105 14.40 8.11 -14.69
CA MET A 105 13.71 9.38 -14.97
C MET A 105 14.40 10.60 -14.32
N LYS A 106 15.23 10.42 -13.29
CA LYS A 106 15.98 11.53 -12.67
C LYS A 106 17.07 12.08 -13.61
N THR A 107 17.59 11.24 -14.50
CA THR A 107 18.72 11.58 -15.40
C THR A 107 18.35 11.58 -16.88
N LEU A 108 17.38 10.76 -17.29
CA LEU A 108 16.87 10.68 -18.65
C LEU A 108 15.40 11.13 -18.69
N PRO A 109 15.13 12.34 -19.20
CA PRO A 109 13.77 12.79 -19.40
C PRO A 109 12.98 11.79 -20.24
N ASN A 110 11.75 11.50 -19.81
CA ASN A 110 10.78 10.69 -20.53
C ASN A 110 11.15 9.20 -20.62
N TYR A 111 12.08 8.72 -19.79
CA TYR A 111 12.45 7.30 -19.75
C TYR A 111 11.24 6.37 -19.55
N ILE A 112 10.21 6.83 -18.85
CA ILE A 112 8.95 6.10 -18.64
C ILE A 112 8.31 5.59 -19.95
N PHE A 113 8.43 6.31 -21.06
CA PHE A 113 7.84 5.87 -22.34
C PHE A 113 8.62 4.71 -22.98
N LEU A 114 9.87 4.47 -22.54
CA LEU A 114 10.63 3.29 -22.91
C LEU A 114 10.23 2.06 -22.09
N CYS A 115 9.60 2.22 -20.94
CA CYS A 115 9.18 1.11 -20.08
C CYS A 115 7.87 0.45 -20.52
N GLY A 116 7.22 0.99 -21.55
CA GLY A 116 6.02 0.41 -22.15
C GLY A 116 4.74 1.17 -21.84
N ARG A 117 3.62 0.50 -22.07
CA ARG A 117 2.29 1.11 -21.99
C ARG A 117 1.80 1.19 -20.55
N ILE A 118 1.35 2.38 -20.15
CA ILE A 118 0.75 2.63 -18.83
C ILE A 118 -0.79 2.58 -18.93
N ASP A 119 -1.36 1.37 -19.02
CA ASP A 119 -2.82 1.22 -19.19
C ASP A 119 -3.54 0.63 -17.98
N SER A 120 -2.94 -0.34 -17.28
CA SER A 120 -3.60 -0.99 -16.16
C SER A 120 -3.67 -0.09 -14.93
N LEU A 121 -4.79 -0.15 -14.22
CA LEU A 121 -4.99 0.60 -12.98
C LEU A 121 -3.95 0.22 -11.91
N CYS A 122 -3.59 -1.08 -11.81
CA CYS A 122 -2.55 -1.56 -10.91
C CYS A 122 -1.18 -0.94 -11.22
N TYR A 123 -0.80 -0.89 -12.50
CA TYR A 123 0.48 -0.30 -12.88
C TYR A 123 0.52 1.21 -12.60
N LYS A 124 -0.55 1.94 -12.95
CA LYS A 124 -0.70 3.36 -12.62
C LYS A 124 -0.58 3.63 -11.12
N MET A 125 -1.26 2.82 -10.30
CA MET A 125 -1.16 2.87 -8.84
C MET A 125 0.27 2.68 -8.37
N SER A 126 0.97 1.65 -8.86
CA SER A 126 2.33 1.37 -8.40
C SER A 126 3.31 2.50 -8.76
N ILE A 127 3.18 3.10 -9.95
CA ILE A 127 3.99 4.26 -10.35
C ILE A 127 3.73 5.44 -9.41
N ILE A 128 2.46 5.78 -9.17
CA ILE A 128 2.09 6.91 -8.32
C ILE A 128 2.54 6.67 -6.87
N ASN A 129 2.25 5.49 -6.32
CA ASN A 129 2.65 5.12 -4.97
C ASN A 129 4.15 5.26 -4.80
N TYR A 130 4.94 4.73 -5.75
CA TYR A 130 6.39 4.83 -5.69
C TYR A 130 6.83 6.29 -5.77
N CYS A 131 6.46 7.00 -6.84
CA CYS A 131 6.87 8.39 -7.06
C CYS A 131 6.55 9.32 -5.88
N LEU A 132 5.40 9.16 -5.23
CA LEU A 132 4.96 10.07 -4.18
C LEU A 132 5.31 9.61 -2.77
N THR A 133 5.36 8.31 -2.51
CA THR A 133 5.72 7.76 -1.19
C THR A 133 7.24 7.68 -1.01
N HIS A 134 8.01 7.45 -2.07
CA HIS A 134 9.47 7.47 -2.02
C HIS A 134 10.02 8.89 -1.80
N ASN A 135 9.45 9.88 -2.51
CA ASN A 135 9.87 11.28 -2.41
C ASN A 135 9.20 12.02 -1.24
N THR A 136 8.93 11.34 -0.13
CA THR A 136 8.32 11.97 1.05
C THR A 136 9.34 12.79 1.82
N ILE A 137 10.61 12.39 1.86
CA ILE A 137 11.67 13.15 2.55
C ILE A 137 11.91 14.49 1.87
N TYR A 138 12.06 14.50 0.55
CA TYR A 138 12.43 15.68 -0.23
C TYR A 138 11.22 16.29 -0.90
N LYS A 139 11.00 17.59 -0.70
CA LYS A 139 9.99 18.32 -1.45
C LYS A 139 10.39 18.33 -2.92
N LEU A 140 9.50 17.87 -3.80
CA LEU A 140 9.72 17.90 -5.23
C LEU A 140 9.58 19.35 -5.73
N SER A 141 10.49 19.78 -6.61
CA SER A 141 10.34 21.04 -7.34
C SER A 141 9.05 21.04 -8.16
N GLU A 142 8.38 22.18 -8.30
CA GLU A 142 7.19 22.33 -9.16
C GLU A 142 7.49 21.97 -10.62
N SER A 143 8.72 22.20 -11.09
CA SER A 143 9.18 21.83 -12.43
C SER A 143 9.53 20.34 -12.57
N SER A 144 9.33 19.53 -11.52
CA SER A 144 9.68 18.11 -11.50
C SER A 144 8.91 17.33 -12.56
N GLN A 145 9.65 16.59 -13.39
CA GLN A 145 9.07 15.65 -14.33
C GLN A 145 8.22 14.57 -13.64
N ILE A 146 8.59 14.18 -12.42
CA ILE A 146 7.81 13.22 -11.62
C ILE A 146 6.41 13.77 -11.35
N LEU A 147 6.29 15.04 -10.95
CA LEU A 147 5.00 15.68 -10.68
C LEU A 147 4.15 15.79 -11.96
N ARG A 148 4.77 16.13 -13.10
CA ARG A 148 4.07 16.17 -14.40
C ARG A 148 3.52 14.80 -14.81
N ILE A 149 4.32 13.74 -14.71
CA ILE A 149 3.92 12.39 -15.09
C ILE A 149 2.82 11.87 -14.16
N THR A 150 2.99 12.01 -12.85
CA THR A 150 1.98 11.59 -11.87
C THR A 150 0.67 12.37 -12.04
N SER A 151 0.73 13.68 -12.32
CA SER A 151 -0.45 14.49 -12.64
C SER A 151 -1.18 13.96 -13.88
N ASN A 152 -0.45 13.64 -14.96
CA ASN A 152 -1.02 13.06 -16.17
C ASN A 152 -1.65 11.67 -15.92
N ILE A 153 -0.98 10.83 -15.11
CA ILE A 153 -1.52 9.52 -14.77
C ILE A 153 -2.81 9.70 -13.96
N ILE A 154 -2.82 10.54 -12.94
CA ILE A 154 -4.00 10.83 -12.12
C ILE A 154 -5.15 11.39 -12.98
N GLY A 155 -4.84 12.34 -13.88
CA GLY A 155 -5.82 12.92 -14.81
C GLY A 155 -6.41 11.91 -15.81
N SER A 156 -5.74 10.79 -16.05
CA SER A 156 -6.23 9.69 -16.90
C SER A 156 -7.16 8.70 -16.18
N ILE A 157 -7.42 8.90 -14.89
CA ILE A 157 -8.24 8.01 -14.05
C ILE A 157 -9.62 8.62 -13.82
N ARG A 158 -10.64 7.76 -13.70
CA ARG A 158 -12.00 8.13 -13.31
C ARG A 158 -12.06 8.43 -11.81
N LEU A 159 -11.65 9.63 -11.43
CA LEU A 159 -11.68 10.04 -10.02
C LEU A 159 -13.10 10.19 -9.47
N ASP A 160 -14.15 10.22 -10.29
CA ASP A 160 -15.55 10.11 -9.87
C ASP A 160 -15.84 8.73 -9.25
N ASN A 161 -15.15 7.68 -9.71
CA ASN A 161 -15.29 6.32 -9.19
C ASN A 161 -14.55 6.17 -7.85
N PRO A 162 -15.24 5.87 -6.74
CA PRO A 162 -14.61 5.77 -5.42
C PRO A 162 -13.54 4.67 -5.32
N ARG A 163 -13.70 3.56 -6.05
CA ARG A 163 -12.74 2.45 -6.03
C ARG A 163 -11.44 2.85 -6.73
N GLU A 164 -11.53 3.42 -7.93
CA GLU A 164 -10.35 3.85 -8.68
C GLU A 164 -9.63 5.01 -7.98
N ARG A 165 -10.40 5.99 -7.49
CA ARG A 165 -9.89 7.13 -6.73
C ARG A 165 -9.09 6.68 -5.51
N LYS A 166 -9.63 5.79 -4.67
CA LYS A 166 -8.91 5.26 -3.50
C LYS A 166 -7.65 4.53 -3.89
N MET A 167 -7.75 3.64 -4.89
CA MET A 167 -6.63 2.84 -5.33
C MET A 167 -5.44 3.71 -5.76
N ILE A 168 -5.72 4.87 -6.35
CA ILE A 168 -4.70 5.77 -6.88
C ILE A 168 -4.23 6.81 -5.86
N LEU A 169 -5.13 7.39 -5.07
CA LEU A 169 -4.82 8.57 -4.25
C LEU A 169 -4.59 8.26 -2.77
N LEU A 170 -5.14 7.15 -2.23
CA LEU A 170 -5.18 6.96 -0.78
C LEU A 170 -3.78 6.85 -0.15
N ALA A 171 -3.01 5.85 -0.56
CA ALA A 171 -1.66 5.64 -0.03
C ALA A 171 -0.74 6.87 -0.22
N PRO A 172 -0.61 7.46 -1.43
CA PRO A 172 0.34 8.54 -1.64
C PRO A 172 -0.08 9.82 -0.91
N PHE A 173 -1.38 10.10 -0.75
CA PHE A 173 -1.83 11.33 -0.10
C PHE A 173 -1.79 11.21 1.43
N ILE A 174 -1.96 10.01 1.99
CA ILE A 174 -1.78 9.78 3.42
C ILE A 174 -0.28 9.74 3.78
N CYS A 175 0.56 9.12 2.95
CA CYS A 175 1.99 9.00 3.24
C CYS A 175 2.81 10.26 2.94
N ASN A 176 2.25 11.22 2.21
CA ASN A 176 2.93 12.46 1.81
C ASN A 176 2.04 13.68 2.08
N SER A 177 2.30 14.35 3.20
CA SER A 177 1.65 15.61 3.60
C SER A 177 1.72 16.74 2.55
N ASN A 178 2.69 16.74 1.63
CA ASN A 178 2.85 17.78 0.60
C ASN A 178 1.91 17.61 -0.61
N HIS A 179 1.08 16.57 -0.66
CA HIS A 179 0.26 16.27 -1.84
C HIS A 179 -0.71 17.40 -2.23
N THR A 180 -1.19 18.19 -1.27
CA THR A 180 -2.09 19.33 -1.52
C THR A 180 -1.39 20.46 -2.28
N GLU A 181 -0.10 20.67 -2.03
CA GLU A 181 0.72 21.63 -2.78
C GLU A 181 1.02 21.12 -4.19
N TYR A 182 1.24 19.81 -4.35
CA TYR A 182 1.51 19.21 -5.66
C TYR A 182 0.29 19.13 -6.57
N TYR A 183 -0.91 18.92 -5.99
CA TYR A 183 -2.14 18.72 -6.74
C TYR A 183 -3.31 19.56 -6.21
N PRO A 184 -3.20 20.90 -6.22
CA PRO A 184 -4.20 21.78 -5.61
C PRO A 184 -5.58 21.70 -6.28
N LYS A 185 -5.64 21.22 -7.52
CA LYS A 185 -6.89 21.07 -8.30
C LYS A 185 -7.63 19.75 -8.01
N ILE A 186 -7.05 18.85 -7.21
CA ILE A 186 -7.70 17.59 -6.84
C ILE A 186 -8.52 17.85 -5.58
N GLU A 187 -9.84 17.93 -5.74
CA GLU A 187 -10.80 18.03 -4.65
C GLU A 187 -10.97 16.67 -3.95
N TYR A 188 -9.90 16.16 -3.35
CA TYR A 188 -9.88 14.91 -2.59
C TYR A 188 -9.08 15.13 -1.32
N ASN A 189 -9.79 15.47 -0.25
CA ASN A 189 -9.19 15.65 1.07
C ASN A 189 -9.30 14.35 1.86
N THR A 190 -8.19 13.63 1.99
CA THR A 190 -8.10 12.39 2.78
C THR A 190 -8.50 12.61 4.25
N TYR A 191 -8.16 13.76 4.81
CA TYR A 191 -8.46 14.11 6.21
C TYR A 191 -9.94 14.36 6.49
N SER A 192 -10.73 14.72 5.48
CA SER A 192 -12.17 14.95 5.59
C SER A 192 -13.00 13.92 4.82
N LEU A 193 -12.41 12.79 4.42
CA LEU A 193 -13.18 11.71 3.81
C LEU A 193 -14.27 11.25 4.77
N PRO A 194 -15.52 11.07 4.30
CA PRO A 194 -16.55 10.43 5.10
C PRO A 194 -16.01 9.11 5.64
N ILE A 195 -16.18 8.85 6.94
CA ILE A 195 -15.72 7.61 7.59
C ILE A 195 -16.32 6.36 6.91
N SER A 196 -17.46 6.50 6.21
CA SER A 196 -18.08 5.46 5.39
C SER A 196 -17.23 5.03 4.19
N GLU A 197 -16.35 5.91 3.71
CA GLU A 197 -15.52 5.65 2.54
C GLU A 197 -14.21 4.94 2.92
N LEU A 198 -13.60 5.24 4.08
CA LEU A 198 -12.31 4.66 4.45
C LEU A 198 -12.44 3.48 5.43
N ARG A 199 -11.94 2.30 5.03
CA ARG A 199 -11.97 1.09 5.86
C ARG A 199 -10.66 0.89 6.59
N VAL A 200 -10.73 0.14 7.71
CA VAL A 200 -9.56 -0.31 8.46
C VAL A 200 -8.60 -1.13 7.58
N SER A 201 -9.14 -1.96 6.69
CA SER A 201 -8.35 -2.73 5.71
C SER A 201 -7.53 -1.83 4.78
N ASP A 202 -8.05 -0.67 4.44
CA ASP A 202 -7.37 0.26 3.53
C ASP A 202 -6.13 0.82 4.21
N MET A 203 -6.22 1.18 5.51
CA MET A 203 -5.07 1.63 6.29
C MET A 203 -4.01 0.55 6.49
N ILE A 204 -4.42 -0.70 6.67
CA ILE A 204 -3.49 -1.84 6.74
C ILE A 204 -2.75 -1.98 5.41
N ASN A 205 -3.43 -1.82 4.27
CA ASN A 205 -2.79 -1.84 2.96
C ASN A 205 -1.83 -0.66 2.76
N VAL A 206 -2.18 0.54 3.24
CA VAL A 206 -1.27 1.71 3.22
C VAL A 206 0.01 1.42 4.01
N LEU A 207 -0.10 0.80 5.19
CA LEU A 207 1.08 0.39 5.97
C LEU A 207 1.94 -0.64 5.22
N ASP A 208 1.33 -1.60 4.53
CA ASP A 208 2.06 -2.59 3.74
C ASP A 208 2.81 -1.94 2.56
N ILE A 209 2.11 -1.06 1.83
CA ILE A 209 2.69 -0.26 0.74
C ILE A 209 3.85 0.59 1.26
N LEU A 210 3.69 1.24 2.42
CA LEU A 210 4.73 2.08 3.00
C LEU A 210 6.02 1.29 3.28
N ILE A 211 5.90 0.13 3.93
CA ILE A 211 7.06 -0.72 4.24
C ILE A 211 7.70 -1.23 2.95
N HIS A 212 6.90 -1.56 1.94
CA HIS A 212 7.41 -2.03 0.67
C HIS A 212 8.23 -0.94 -0.04
N ILE A 213 7.68 0.28 -0.12
CA ILE A 213 8.20 1.37 -0.96
C ILE A 213 9.34 2.15 -0.30
N SER A 214 9.32 2.33 1.01
CA SER A 214 10.31 3.19 1.69
C SER A 214 11.71 2.62 1.56
N GLU A 215 12.68 3.36 1.01
CA GLU A 215 14.05 2.84 0.88
C GLU A 215 14.87 2.99 2.15
N SER A 216 14.63 4.06 2.89
CA SER A 216 15.32 4.35 4.14
C SER A 216 14.38 4.26 5.33
N GLU A 217 14.93 4.01 6.51
CA GLU A 217 14.18 4.09 7.77
C GLU A 217 13.62 5.52 7.97
N GLY A 218 14.37 6.56 7.61
CA GLY A 218 13.90 7.95 7.70
C GLY A 218 12.66 8.24 6.84
N SER A 219 12.58 7.67 5.64
CA SER A 219 11.42 7.82 4.74
C SER A 219 10.21 7.14 5.35
N PHE A 220 10.40 5.92 5.85
CA PHE A 220 9.37 5.18 6.58
C PHE A 220 8.87 5.98 7.78
N GLN A 221 9.78 6.46 8.64
CA GLN A 221 9.43 7.19 9.85
C GLN A 221 8.63 8.45 9.53
N LYS A 222 9.02 9.23 8.50
CA LYS A 222 8.28 10.43 8.09
C LYS A 222 6.85 10.08 7.68
N SER A 223 6.68 9.19 6.71
CA SER A 223 5.34 8.80 6.23
C SER A 223 4.49 8.09 7.29
N PHE A 224 5.12 7.35 8.22
CA PHE A 224 4.40 6.73 9.32
C PHE A 224 3.82 7.78 10.29
N ARG A 225 4.49 8.92 10.47
CA ARG A 225 3.91 10.06 11.22
C ARG A 225 2.69 10.61 10.51
N ASP A 226 2.80 10.90 9.22
CA ASP A 226 1.70 11.40 8.40
C ASP A 226 0.49 10.44 8.45
N ILE A 227 0.72 9.12 8.40
CA ILE A 227 -0.33 8.10 8.60
C ILE A 227 -1.00 8.21 9.96
N LEU A 228 -0.23 8.35 11.05
CA LEU A 228 -0.79 8.38 12.40
C LEU A 228 -1.56 9.66 12.70
N GLU A 229 -1.15 10.79 12.12
CA GLU A 229 -1.86 12.07 12.24
C GLU A 229 -3.19 12.09 11.49
N HIS A 230 -3.44 11.09 10.64
CA HIS A 230 -4.71 10.95 9.92
C HIS A 230 -5.89 10.67 10.86
N ALA A 231 -7.04 11.30 10.61
CA ALA A 231 -8.24 11.24 11.45
C ALA A 231 -8.73 9.81 11.75
N ILE A 232 -8.59 8.88 10.80
CA ILE A 232 -8.98 7.48 11.02
C ILE A 232 -8.12 6.79 12.09
N CYS A 233 -6.83 7.11 12.18
CA CYS A 233 -5.95 6.57 13.20
C CYS A 233 -6.40 7.06 14.57
N HIS A 234 -6.79 8.34 14.70
CA HIS A 234 -7.39 8.90 15.92
C HIS A 234 -8.63 8.15 16.40
N MET A 235 -9.47 7.66 15.48
CA MET A 235 -10.72 6.98 15.84
C MET A 235 -10.60 5.46 15.96
N ARG A 236 -9.67 4.84 15.21
CA ARG A 236 -9.66 3.39 14.96
C ARG A 236 -8.28 2.75 15.14
N LEU A 237 -7.37 3.37 15.90
CA LEU A 237 -6.01 2.86 16.15
C LEU A 237 -6.00 1.37 16.48
N PHE A 238 -6.75 0.94 17.50
CA PHE A 238 -6.83 -0.46 17.88
C PHE A 238 -7.27 -1.35 16.71
N SER A 239 -8.31 -0.93 15.98
CA SER A 239 -8.84 -1.72 14.86
C SER A 239 -7.84 -1.89 13.72
N ILE A 240 -7.00 -0.87 13.46
CA ILE A 240 -5.94 -0.94 12.43
C ILE A 240 -4.87 -1.95 12.83
N PHE A 241 -4.42 -1.91 14.08
CA PHE A 241 -3.30 -2.73 14.54
C PHE A 241 -3.70 -4.07 15.16
N ARG A 242 -4.99 -4.35 15.39
CA ARG A 242 -5.43 -5.62 16.01
C ARG A 242 -5.30 -6.84 15.11
N SER A 243 -5.12 -6.71 13.80
CA SER A 243 -5.11 -7.87 12.90
C SER A 243 -3.77 -8.63 12.94
N TYR A 244 -3.77 -9.92 12.57
CA TYR A 244 -2.51 -10.63 12.35
C TYR A 244 -1.74 -10.01 11.17
N LYS A 245 -2.45 -9.50 10.15
CA LYS A 245 -1.83 -8.83 9.00
C LYS A 245 -1.02 -7.60 9.41
N SER A 246 -1.55 -6.77 10.31
CA SER A 246 -0.82 -5.62 10.85
C SER A 246 0.38 -6.06 11.71
N PHE A 247 0.28 -7.16 12.44
CA PHE A 247 1.43 -7.75 13.12
C PHE A 247 2.50 -8.22 12.12
N GLU A 248 2.12 -8.94 11.06
CA GLU A 248 3.05 -9.39 10.01
C GLU A 248 3.78 -8.19 9.38
N ILE A 249 3.05 -7.13 9.05
CA ILE A 249 3.60 -5.88 8.49
C ILE A 249 4.60 -5.25 9.48
N MET A 250 4.18 -5.00 10.72
CA MET A 250 4.94 -4.17 11.66
C MET A 250 6.02 -4.93 12.45
N CYS A 251 5.80 -6.20 12.77
CA CYS A 251 6.71 -6.99 13.60
C CYS A 251 7.58 -7.95 12.81
N VAL A 252 7.18 -8.31 11.57
CA VAL A 252 7.97 -9.21 10.71
C VAL A 252 8.61 -8.45 9.56
N ARG A 253 7.81 -7.82 8.70
CA ARG A 253 8.32 -7.15 7.48
C ARG A 253 9.15 -5.91 7.80
N LEU A 254 8.66 -5.05 8.70
CA LEU A 254 9.40 -3.86 9.16
C LEU A 254 10.75 -4.26 9.75
N VAL A 255 10.74 -5.23 10.67
CA VAL A 255 11.93 -5.70 11.37
C VAL A 255 12.91 -6.37 10.42
N LYS A 256 12.43 -7.16 9.47
CA LYS A 256 13.27 -7.73 8.42
C LYS A 256 13.96 -6.64 7.60
N LYS A 257 13.27 -5.53 7.31
CA LYS A 257 13.77 -4.44 6.48
C LYS A 257 14.70 -3.47 7.21
N TYR A 258 14.34 -3.03 8.42
CA TYR A 258 15.03 -1.96 9.15
C TYR A 258 15.54 -2.38 10.55
N LYS A 259 15.55 -3.68 10.84
CA LYS A 259 15.92 -4.25 12.15
C LYS A 259 14.93 -3.91 13.28
N PRO A 260 15.03 -4.56 14.46
CA PRO A 260 14.09 -4.35 15.57
C PRO A 260 14.02 -2.92 16.13
N ALA A 261 15.08 -2.11 15.96
CA ALA A 261 15.10 -0.72 16.40
C ALA A 261 13.97 0.13 15.77
N ALA A 262 13.62 -0.13 14.50
CA ALA A 262 12.52 0.56 13.83
C ALA A 262 11.16 0.25 14.49
N LEU A 263 10.93 -0.99 14.92
CA LEU A 263 9.73 -1.35 15.67
C LEU A 263 9.70 -0.61 17.02
N LEU A 264 10.83 -0.54 17.73
CA LEU A 264 10.91 0.21 19.00
C LEU A 264 10.54 1.68 18.80
N TRP A 265 11.08 2.29 17.75
CA TRP A 265 10.76 3.67 17.40
C TRP A 265 9.25 3.85 17.12
N THR A 266 8.65 2.95 16.32
CA THR A 266 7.22 3.00 16.00
C THR A 266 6.36 2.92 17.27
N LEU A 267 6.64 1.96 18.16
CA LEU A 267 5.90 1.81 19.41
C LEU A 267 6.03 3.05 20.31
N ARG A 268 7.24 3.63 20.42
CA ARG A 268 7.48 4.86 21.16
C ARG A 268 6.73 6.06 20.57
N TYR A 269 6.69 6.18 19.25
CA TYR A 269 5.98 7.26 18.58
C TYR A 269 4.46 7.11 18.74
N ILE A 270 3.90 5.91 18.62
CA ILE A 270 2.47 5.68 18.94
C ILE A 270 2.20 6.07 20.40
N LYS A 271 3.07 5.68 21.33
CA LYS A 271 2.93 5.96 22.76
C LYS A 271 2.86 7.46 23.06
N SER A 272 3.70 8.27 22.41
CA SER A 272 3.74 9.74 22.61
C SER A 272 2.74 10.50 21.76
N SER A 273 2.14 9.87 20.74
CA SER A 273 1.16 10.51 19.87
C SER A 273 -0.18 10.79 20.57
N LYS A 274 -0.87 11.86 20.16
CA LYS A 274 -2.23 12.20 20.63
C LYS A 274 -3.31 11.19 20.19
N VAL A 275 -2.94 10.22 19.37
CA VAL A 275 -3.81 9.16 18.85
C VAL A 275 -4.09 8.10 19.92
N ASN A 276 -3.14 7.88 20.84
CA ASN A 276 -3.22 6.85 21.88
C ASN A 276 -3.97 7.33 23.14
N ARG A 277 -5.18 7.88 22.99
CA ARG A 277 -5.92 8.57 24.07
C ARG A 277 -6.21 7.69 25.29
N ASN A 278 -6.45 6.39 25.08
CA ASN A 278 -6.85 5.45 26.14
C ASN A 278 -5.77 4.40 26.46
N ASN A 279 -4.49 4.69 26.18
CA ASN A 279 -3.40 3.72 26.37
C ASN A 279 -3.57 2.41 25.57
N VAL A 280 -4.30 2.46 24.45
CA VAL A 280 -4.56 1.37 23.49
C VAL A 280 -3.30 0.64 23.05
N LEU A 281 -2.14 1.30 23.07
CA LEU A 281 -0.86 0.66 22.76
C LEU A 281 -0.59 -0.59 23.61
N ASN A 282 -1.00 -0.64 24.88
CA ASN A 282 -0.79 -1.81 25.73
C ASN A 282 -1.56 -3.02 25.19
N GLU A 283 -2.81 -2.82 24.78
CA GLU A 283 -3.66 -3.84 24.17
C GLU A 283 -3.07 -4.34 22.85
N ILE A 284 -2.58 -3.42 22.00
CA ILE A 284 -1.90 -3.76 20.74
C ILE A 284 -0.65 -4.60 21.02
N CYS A 285 0.22 -4.14 21.91
CA CYS A 285 1.45 -4.84 22.25
C CYS A 285 1.19 -6.20 22.89
N PHE A 286 0.19 -6.33 23.78
CA PHE A 286 -0.18 -7.58 24.42
C PHE A 286 -0.67 -8.62 23.40
N LEU A 287 -1.49 -8.16 22.45
CA LEU A 287 -1.95 -9.00 21.37
C LEU A 287 -0.82 -9.39 20.40
N TRP A 288 0.03 -8.45 20.01
CA TRP A 288 1.18 -8.74 19.15
C TRP A 288 2.21 -9.63 19.82
N LEU A 289 2.36 -9.52 21.14
CA LEU A 289 3.18 -10.44 21.93
C LEU A 289 2.63 -11.86 21.81
N SER A 290 1.30 -12.02 21.89
CA SER A 290 0.64 -13.32 21.68
C SER A 290 1.00 -13.91 20.30
N TYR A 291 0.88 -13.11 19.24
CA TYR A 291 1.27 -13.52 17.88
C TYR A 291 2.76 -13.84 17.74
N ALA A 292 3.63 -13.03 18.36
CA ALA A 292 5.07 -13.23 18.30
C ALA A 292 5.50 -14.54 18.95
N CYS A 293 4.87 -14.95 20.06
CA CYS A 293 5.19 -16.18 20.76
C CYS A 293 4.66 -17.44 20.06
N ILE A 294 3.53 -17.37 19.34
CA ILE A 294 3.01 -18.53 18.58
C ILE A 294 3.75 -18.76 17.26
N ASN A 295 4.34 -17.72 16.67
CA ASN A 295 5.09 -17.84 15.42
C ASN A 295 6.34 -18.71 15.59
N THR A 296 6.63 -19.52 14.58
CA THR A 296 7.80 -20.40 14.58
C THR A 296 8.61 -20.19 13.30
N PRO A 297 9.91 -19.86 13.38
CA PRO A 297 10.64 -19.49 14.60
C PRO A 297 10.18 -18.14 15.16
N TYR A 298 10.14 -18.00 16.48
CA TYR A 298 9.85 -16.71 17.13
C TYR A 298 11.10 -15.81 17.15
N ASN A 299 10.89 -14.49 17.19
CA ASN A 299 11.96 -13.50 17.24
C ASN A 299 12.07 -12.90 18.65
N LEU A 300 13.17 -13.21 19.35
CA LEU A 300 13.44 -12.79 20.73
C LEU A 300 13.47 -11.26 20.92
N GLU A 301 14.05 -10.54 19.97
CA GLU A 301 14.14 -9.08 20.04
C GLU A 301 12.75 -8.43 19.89
N VAL A 302 11.93 -8.95 18.97
CA VAL A 302 10.54 -8.51 18.79
C VAL A 302 9.73 -8.76 20.05
N ILE A 303 9.80 -9.99 20.61
CA ILE A 303 9.12 -10.33 21.87
C ILE A 303 9.55 -9.39 22.99
N SER A 304 10.86 -9.16 23.14
CA SER A 304 11.40 -8.25 24.15
C SER A 304 10.90 -6.82 23.98
N HIS A 305 10.82 -6.31 22.75
CA HIS A 305 10.35 -4.96 22.47
C HIS A 305 8.86 -4.79 22.76
N LEU A 306 8.04 -5.78 22.39
CA LEU A 306 6.61 -5.79 22.68
C LEU A 306 6.38 -5.85 24.20
N TYR A 307 7.01 -6.81 24.88
CA TYR A 307 6.91 -6.99 26.34
C TYR A 307 7.28 -5.72 27.11
N LYS A 308 8.40 -5.06 26.75
CA LYS A 308 8.85 -3.83 27.41
C LYS A 308 7.82 -2.70 27.32
N ASN A 309 7.02 -2.65 26.26
CA ASN A 309 6.03 -1.61 26.03
C ASN A 309 4.63 -1.89 26.63
N ILE A 310 4.47 -3.01 27.35
CA ILE A 310 3.22 -3.34 28.06
C ILE A 310 3.31 -2.92 29.52
N ASP A 311 2.32 -2.18 29.98
CA ASP A 311 1.96 -2.03 31.39
C ASP A 311 0.83 -3.04 31.69
N PRO A 312 1.09 -4.12 32.44
CA PRO A 312 0.10 -5.16 32.69
C PRO A 312 -1.09 -4.65 33.51
N LEU A 313 -0.97 -3.54 34.24
CA LEU A 313 -2.08 -2.94 34.98
C LEU A 313 -3.11 -2.29 34.06
N LYS A 314 -2.73 -2.00 32.82
CA LYS A 314 -3.61 -1.40 31.80
C LYS A 314 -4.32 -2.45 30.95
N ILE A 315 -4.08 -3.73 31.18
CA ILE A 315 -4.77 -4.83 30.50
C ILE A 315 -5.98 -5.23 31.35
N THR A 316 -7.18 -5.05 30.81
CA THR A 316 -8.44 -5.31 31.51
C THR A 316 -8.89 -6.77 31.34
N ASP A 317 -9.69 -7.27 32.28
CA ASP A 317 -10.26 -8.62 32.20
C ASP A 317 -11.13 -8.82 30.95
N MET A 318 -11.89 -7.79 30.56
CA MET A 318 -12.66 -7.78 29.30
C MET A 318 -11.76 -7.99 28.08
N TYR A 319 -10.55 -7.42 28.09
CA TYR A 319 -9.60 -7.60 26.99
C TYR A 319 -8.95 -8.99 26.99
N ILE A 320 -8.68 -9.54 28.19
CA ILE A 320 -8.21 -10.93 28.37
C ILE A 320 -9.24 -11.90 27.79
N GLU A 321 -10.52 -11.74 28.12
CA GLU A 321 -11.62 -12.54 27.57
C GLU A 321 -11.75 -12.39 26.04
N TYR A 322 -11.61 -11.17 25.52
CA TYR A 322 -11.59 -10.93 24.07
C TYR A 322 -10.45 -11.70 23.37
N ILE A 323 -9.27 -11.76 23.97
CA ILE A 323 -8.13 -12.51 23.41
C ILE A 323 -8.33 -14.02 23.55
N ALA A 324 -8.85 -14.49 24.67
CA ALA A 324 -9.16 -15.90 24.92
C ALA A 324 -10.07 -16.50 23.83
N ASN A 325 -11.05 -15.72 23.38
CA ASN A 325 -12.01 -16.12 22.35
C ASN A 325 -11.48 -16.00 20.91
N ARG A 326 -10.20 -15.64 20.74
CA ARG A 326 -9.63 -15.38 19.43
C ARG A 326 -9.12 -16.67 18.78
N LYS A 327 -9.67 -16.99 17.60
CA LYS A 327 -9.25 -18.16 16.81
C LYS A 327 -7.75 -18.14 16.50
N GLY A 328 -7.12 -19.31 16.63
CA GLY A 328 -5.71 -19.52 16.31
C GLY A 328 -4.71 -19.12 17.40
N MET A 329 -5.18 -18.73 18.59
CA MET A 329 -4.30 -18.51 19.73
C MET A 329 -3.94 -19.84 20.41
N ASN A 330 -2.66 -20.01 20.72
CA ASN A 330 -2.16 -21.15 21.49
C ASN A 330 -1.50 -20.64 22.77
N PHE A 331 -2.28 -20.55 23.85
CA PHE A 331 -1.83 -19.99 25.12
C PHE A 331 -0.77 -20.85 25.81
N ASN A 332 -0.81 -22.17 25.64
CA ASN A 332 0.25 -23.07 26.11
C ASN A 332 1.60 -22.72 25.48
N ARG A 333 1.64 -22.49 24.16
CA ARG A 333 2.85 -22.07 23.47
C ARG A 333 3.31 -20.69 23.93
N ILE A 334 2.38 -19.75 24.12
CA ILE A 334 2.71 -18.40 24.64
C ILE A 334 3.36 -18.50 26.02
N LEU A 335 2.75 -19.24 26.95
CA LEU A 335 3.27 -19.45 28.30
C LEU A 335 4.65 -20.11 28.28
N MET A 336 4.83 -21.16 27.46
CA MET A 336 6.11 -21.84 27.31
C MET A 336 7.22 -20.88 26.84
N VAL A 337 6.95 -20.04 25.83
CA VAL A 337 7.93 -19.05 25.35
C VAL A 337 8.25 -17.99 26.42
N LEU A 338 7.28 -17.59 27.24
CA LEU A 338 7.52 -16.66 28.35
C LEU A 338 8.31 -17.30 29.50
N GLU A 339 8.13 -18.60 29.75
CA GLU A 339 8.87 -19.35 30.76
C GLU A 339 10.33 -19.58 30.34
N GLU A 340 10.55 -20.05 29.11
CA GLU A 340 11.89 -20.08 28.48
C GLU A 340 12.51 -18.68 28.44
N GLY A 341 11.65 -17.66 28.36
CA GLY A 341 12.02 -16.26 28.23
C GLY A 341 12.39 -15.52 29.50
N LYS A 342 12.20 -16.15 30.68
CA LYS A 342 12.27 -15.47 31.98
C LYS A 342 13.56 -14.66 32.16
N GLY A 343 14.71 -15.25 31.82
CA GLY A 343 16.04 -14.66 32.05
C GLY A 343 16.35 -13.41 31.21
N TRP A 344 15.68 -13.19 30.08
CA TRP A 344 15.90 -12.01 29.22
C TRP A 344 14.70 -11.06 29.16
N LEU A 345 13.52 -11.50 29.61
CA LEU A 345 12.34 -10.65 29.81
C LEU A 345 12.34 -9.93 31.16
N CYS A 346 12.96 -10.54 32.17
CA CYS A 346 12.89 -10.08 33.54
C CYS A 346 14.28 -10.03 34.20
N LEU A 347 14.51 -9.00 34.99
CA LEU A 347 15.65 -8.91 35.91
C LEU A 347 15.20 -9.42 37.28
N GLU A 348 15.64 -10.62 37.67
CA GLU A 348 15.19 -11.26 38.93
C GLU A 348 15.53 -10.44 40.18
N ALA A 349 16.62 -9.68 40.15
CA ALA A 349 17.01 -8.79 41.23
C ALA A 349 16.11 -7.54 41.36
N ASN A 350 15.24 -7.25 40.38
CA ASN A 350 14.34 -6.11 40.40
C ASN A 350 12.90 -6.58 40.68
N ALA A 351 12.39 -6.20 41.86
CA ALA A 351 11.06 -6.58 42.32
C ALA A 351 9.93 -6.09 41.38
N GLU A 352 10.06 -4.90 40.78
CA GLU A 352 9.07 -4.38 39.82
C GLU A 352 9.08 -5.18 38.53
N SER A 353 10.28 -5.56 38.05
CA SER A 353 10.44 -6.40 36.87
C SER A 353 9.81 -7.78 37.09
N MET A 354 10.06 -8.39 38.25
CA MET A 354 9.47 -9.68 38.63
C MET A 354 7.94 -9.58 38.77
N ALA A 355 7.43 -8.54 39.40
CA ALA A 355 5.99 -8.31 39.53
C ALA A 355 5.32 -8.14 38.16
N LYS A 356 5.95 -7.43 37.22
CA LYS A 356 5.46 -7.32 35.84
C LYS A 356 5.41 -8.68 35.15
N TYR A 357 6.46 -9.48 35.30
CA TYR A 357 6.55 -10.83 34.71
C TYR A 357 5.44 -11.74 35.23
N GLU A 358 5.26 -11.83 36.55
CA GLU A 358 4.23 -12.67 37.14
C GLU A 358 2.81 -12.23 36.75
N ARG A 359 2.55 -10.92 36.69
CA ARG A 359 1.26 -10.39 36.20
C ARG A 359 1.01 -10.76 34.74
N MET A 360 2.01 -10.59 33.88
CA MET A 360 1.89 -10.97 32.47
C MET A 360 1.62 -12.47 32.30
N LYS A 361 2.33 -13.31 33.06
CA LYS A 361 2.11 -14.76 33.09
C LYS A 361 0.68 -15.10 33.54
N ASN A 362 0.19 -14.45 34.59
CA ASN A 362 -1.17 -14.65 35.08
C ASN A 362 -2.23 -14.21 34.07
N HIS A 363 -2.03 -13.09 33.37
CA HIS A 363 -2.94 -12.66 32.29
C HIS A 363 -3.08 -13.73 31.21
N PHE A 364 -1.98 -14.35 30.78
CA PHE A 364 -2.04 -15.43 29.78
C PHE A 364 -2.60 -16.74 30.31
N LYS A 365 -2.40 -17.07 31.60
CA LYS A 365 -3.10 -18.19 32.25
C LYS A 365 -4.62 -17.96 32.28
N ASN A 366 -5.05 -16.75 32.60
CA ASN A 366 -6.46 -16.39 32.58
C ASN A 366 -7.03 -16.50 31.16
N CYS A 367 -6.29 -16.07 30.12
CA CYS A 367 -6.70 -16.29 28.74
C CYS A 367 -6.94 -17.78 28.43
N ASP A 368 -6.06 -18.68 28.88
CA ASP A 368 -6.19 -20.12 28.69
C ASP A 368 -7.42 -20.69 29.41
N MET A 369 -7.71 -20.22 30.63
CA MET A 369 -8.90 -20.61 31.40
C MET A 369 -10.22 -20.17 30.73
N TYR A 370 -10.23 -19.01 30.08
CA TYR A 370 -11.41 -18.49 29.36
C TYR A 370 -11.56 -19.09 27.95
N ALA A 371 -10.52 -19.73 27.41
CA ALA A 371 -10.56 -20.27 26.07
C ALA A 371 -11.52 -21.48 26.01
N ALA A 372 -12.44 -21.49 25.04
CA ALA A 372 -13.40 -22.59 24.90
C ALA A 372 -12.66 -23.94 24.72
N PRO A 373 -13.12 -25.03 25.38
CA PRO A 373 -12.48 -26.33 25.29
C PRO A 373 -12.43 -26.81 23.83
N GLY A 374 -11.21 -26.98 23.30
CA GLY A 374 -10.92 -27.38 21.91
C GLY A 374 -10.23 -26.30 21.04
N SER A 375 -10.15 -25.05 21.49
CA SER A 375 -9.43 -23.96 20.79
C SER A 375 -7.90 -24.08 20.85
N SER A 376 -7.38 -24.80 21.85
CA SER A 376 -5.95 -25.03 22.10
C SER A 376 -5.34 -26.17 21.27
N LEU A 377 -6.13 -26.85 20.43
CA LEU A 377 -5.71 -28.06 19.69
C LEU A 377 -5.42 -27.86 18.20
N THR A 378 -5.53 -26.64 17.67
CA THR A 378 -5.13 -26.41 16.27
C THR A 378 -3.61 -26.20 16.19
N ASN A 379 -2.94 -27.19 15.58
CA ASN A 379 -1.56 -27.13 15.10
C ASN A 379 -1.21 -25.77 14.48
N PRO A 380 0.07 -25.35 14.55
CA PRO A 380 0.51 -24.08 13.99
C PRO A 380 0.08 -23.98 12.52
N ILE A 381 -0.46 -22.82 12.15
CA ILE A 381 -0.60 -22.47 10.74
C ILE A 381 0.83 -22.36 10.21
N ILE A 382 1.28 -23.40 9.52
CA ILE A 382 2.42 -23.33 8.63
C ILE A 382 1.97 -22.40 7.49
N ILE A 383 2.49 -21.17 7.49
CA ILE A 383 2.38 -20.22 6.37
C ILE A 383 3.70 -20.26 5.62
#